data_AF-B5FAM0-F1
#
_entry.id   AF-B5FAM0-F1
#
_cell.length_a   1.000
_cell.length_b   1.000
_cell.length_c   1.000
_cell.angle_alpha   90.00
_cell.angle_beta   90.00
_cell.angle_gamma   90.00
#
_symmetry.space_group_name_H-M   'P 1'
#
loop_
_entity.id
_entity.type
_entity.pdbx_description
1 polymer ?
#
loop_
_entity_poly.entity_id
_entity_poly.type
_entity_poly.pdbx_seq_one_letter_code
_entity_poly.pdbx_strand_id
1 'polypeptide(L)'
;MSYSAPSQITQRQLAYFEGKHVLIAGELIDDFPFELAKHCESTSIFTTNYSYYKQFAEHDSIHCYFGSELTETTNADMILLYWPKAKAEAEYLLTMLLAKLGKSTEIVVVGENRSGVKSIEKMFADFGPINKFDSARRCSFYWGQCTEEAPTFNQQDWFKEYQVEFENHTIEVRSLPGVFSHGEFDKGSELLLQTLPALRGHVLDFGCGAGVIGSVMKTINPKIHLDMVDISALAIASSIETLKANNLEGCVFASDVYSDTKENYQFIVSNPPFHAGLKTHYSSTEELLEKAPQNLTHEGQLILVANSFLQYPPIIEKAFGECLTLAKNNKFKIYSAQK
;
A
#
# COMPACT_ATOMS: atom_id res chain seq x y z
N MET A 1 -8.06 21.39 -9.35
CA MET A 1 -7.82 20.04 -9.88
C MET A 1 -9.15 19.36 -10.17
N SER A 2 -9.18 18.25 -10.92
CA SER A 2 -10.39 17.45 -11.11
C SER A 2 -10.46 16.42 -9.99
N TYR A 3 -11.37 16.60 -9.02
CA TYR A 3 -11.65 15.61 -8.00
C TYR A 3 -12.02 14.24 -8.60
N SER A 4 -11.69 13.16 -7.91
CA SER A 4 -12.08 11.79 -8.22
C SER A 4 -13.61 11.64 -8.17
N ALA A 5 -14.14 10.59 -8.80
CA ALA A 5 -15.59 10.35 -8.78
C ALA A 5 -16.16 10.17 -7.36
N PRO A 6 -15.48 9.48 -6.41
CA PRO A 6 -15.86 9.47 -5.00
C PRO A 6 -15.85 10.87 -4.36
N SER A 7 -14.80 11.67 -4.55
CA SER A 7 -14.74 13.04 -4.01
C SER A 7 -15.83 13.95 -4.59
N GLN A 8 -16.17 13.80 -5.88
CA GLN A 8 -17.25 14.57 -6.53
C GLN A 8 -18.64 14.24 -6.01
N ILE A 9 -18.90 12.99 -5.58
CA ILE A 9 -20.17 12.67 -4.92
C ILE A 9 -20.18 13.18 -3.48
N THR A 10 -19.05 13.12 -2.76
CA THR A 10 -18.90 13.73 -1.43
C THR A 10 -19.16 15.25 -1.47
N GLN A 11 -18.62 15.95 -2.48
CA GLN A 11 -18.80 17.39 -2.67
C GLN A 11 -20.28 17.81 -2.80
N ARG A 12 -21.14 16.93 -3.32
CA ARG A 12 -22.59 17.22 -3.40
C ARG A 12 -23.30 17.13 -2.05
N GLN A 13 -22.64 16.53 -1.06
CA GLN A 13 -23.19 16.17 0.24
C GLN A 13 -22.45 16.88 1.39
N LEU A 14 -21.85 18.05 1.12
CA LEU A 14 -21.07 18.81 2.12
C LEU A 14 -21.84 19.12 3.42
N ALA A 15 -23.17 19.26 3.34
CA ALA A 15 -24.03 19.50 4.50
C ALA A 15 -23.94 18.42 5.58
N TYR A 16 -23.57 17.17 5.23
CA TYR A 16 -23.38 16.10 6.22
C TYR A 16 -22.15 16.33 7.12
N PHE A 17 -21.21 17.19 6.70
CA PHE A 17 -19.95 17.41 7.41
C PHE A 17 -19.92 18.72 8.20
N GLU A 18 -20.99 19.53 8.14
CA GLU A 18 -21.08 20.79 8.87
C GLU A 18 -20.97 20.59 10.38
N GLY A 19 -20.03 21.30 11.01
CA GLY A 19 -19.77 21.23 12.45
C GLY A 19 -19.16 19.92 12.95
N LYS A 20 -18.66 19.07 12.05
CA LYS A 20 -18.04 17.78 12.38
C LYS A 20 -16.53 17.86 12.51
N HIS A 21 -15.96 17.00 13.33
CA HIS A 21 -14.54 16.69 13.37
C HIS A 21 -14.29 15.45 12.52
N VAL A 22 -13.91 15.66 11.25
CA VAL A 22 -13.85 14.58 10.26
C VAL A 22 -12.46 13.93 10.22
N LEU A 23 -12.42 12.61 10.32
CA LEU A 23 -11.26 11.78 9.99
C LEU A 23 -11.48 11.10 8.63
N ILE A 24 -10.67 11.47 7.65
CA ILE A 24 -10.69 10.86 6.32
C ILE A 24 -9.75 9.66 6.30
N ALA A 25 -10.19 8.53 5.75
CA ALA A 25 -9.37 7.33 5.61
C ALA A 25 -9.66 6.57 4.31
N GLY A 26 -8.79 5.61 3.97
CA GLY A 26 -8.96 4.70 2.83
C GLY A 26 -8.30 5.19 1.52
N GLU A 27 -8.80 4.72 0.37
CA GLU A 27 -8.20 4.97 -0.95
C GLU A 27 -8.54 6.37 -1.52
N LEU A 28 -8.03 7.43 -0.88
CA LEU A 28 -8.08 8.80 -1.40
C LEU A 28 -6.77 9.18 -2.10
N ILE A 29 -6.87 9.86 -3.24
CA ILE A 29 -5.72 10.21 -4.10
C ILE A 29 -5.72 11.67 -4.58
N ASP A 30 -6.72 12.46 -4.17
CA ASP A 30 -6.87 13.86 -4.61
C ASP A 30 -6.84 14.85 -3.44
N ASP A 31 -6.92 16.13 -3.78
CA ASP A 31 -6.79 17.27 -2.89
C ASP A 31 -8.13 17.74 -2.29
N PHE A 32 -9.20 16.92 -2.40
CA PHE A 32 -10.51 17.22 -1.82
C PHE A 32 -10.50 17.53 -0.31
N PRO A 33 -9.60 16.98 0.53
CA PRO A 33 -9.55 17.35 1.95
C PRO A 33 -9.42 18.85 2.20
N PHE A 34 -8.75 19.62 1.32
CA PHE A 34 -8.66 21.08 1.45
C PHE A 34 -10.00 21.79 1.20
N GLU A 35 -10.86 21.23 0.35
CA GLU A 35 -12.22 21.75 0.21
C GLU A 35 -13.05 21.36 1.42
N LEU A 36 -13.01 20.09 1.82
CA LEU A 36 -13.77 19.58 2.96
C LEU A 36 -13.47 20.34 4.26
N ALA A 37 -12.19 20.66 4.51
CA ALA A 37 -11.76 21.43 5.68
C ALA A 37 -12.38 22.83 5.80
N LYS A 38 -13.01 23.37 4.73
CA LYS A 38 -13.73 24.65 4.77
C LYS A 38 -15.17 24.52 5.28
N HIS A 39 -15.68 23.29 5.39
CA HIS A 39 -17.06 22.98 5.76
C HIS A 39 -17.17 22.23 7.09
N CYS A 40 -16.07 21.65 7.58
CA CYS A 40 -15.97 20.94 8.85
C CYS A 40 -15.50 21.85 9.99
N GLU A 41 -15.72 21.44 11.23
CA GLU A 41 -15.08 22.05 12.41
C GLU A 41 -13.57 21.73 12.43
N SER A 42 -13.21 20.48 12.11
CA SER A 42 -11.81 20.12 11.82
C SER A 42 -11.74 18.98 10.81
N THR A 43 -10.59 18.83 10.16
CA THR A 43 -10.32 17.73 9.22
C THR A 43 -8.94 17.14 9.50
N SER A 44 -8.90 15.83 9.59
CA SER A 44 -7.67 15.04 9.70
C SER A 44 -7.72 13.87 8.73
N ILE A 45 -6.56 13.33 8.39
CA ILE A 45 -6.41 12.19 7.47
C ILE A 45 -5.68 11.09 8.22
N PHE A 46 -6.16 9.86 8.14
CA PHE A 46 -5.35 8.67 8.41
C PHE A 46 -5.13 7.94 7.09
N THR A 47 -3.87 7.70 6.73
CA THR A 47 -3.52 7.02 5.49
C THR A 47 -2.51 5.91 5.71
N THR A 48 -2.71 4.80 5.01
CA THR A 48 -1.74 3.70 4.91
C THR A 48 -0.76 3.94 3.75
N ASN A 49 -0.95 5.00 2.95
CA ASN A 49 -0.13 5.32 1.78
C ASN A 49 0.86 6.46 2.07
N TYR A 50 2.15 6.16 1.97
CA TYR A 50 3.21 7.07 2.35
C TYR A 50 3.37 8.28 1.41
N SER A 51 3.17 8.11 0.09
CA SER A 51 3.19 9.24 -0.85
C SER A 51 2.06 10.22 -0.55
N TYR A 52 0.85 9.69 -0.25
CA TYR A 52 -0.27 10.54 0.15
C TYR A 52 -0.02 11.23 1.50
N TYR A 53 0.60 10.54 2.46
CA TYR A 53 1.03 11.16 3.71
C TYR A 53 1.97 12.35 3.44
N LYS A 54 3.01 12.16 2.62
CA LYS A 54 3.95 13.24 2.29
C LYS A 54 3.30 14.45 1.64
N GLN A 55 2.26 14.24 0.83
CA GLN A 55 1.49 15.34 0.23
C GLN A 55 0.82 16.23 1.29
N PHE A 56 0.43 15.69 2.45
CA PHE A 56 -0.30 16.43 3.50
C PHE A 56 0.53 16.72 4.75
N ALA A 57 1.65 16.03 4.96
CA ALA A 57 2.47 16.13 6.17
C ALA A 57 3.04 17.55 6.40
N GLU A 58 3.26 18.32 5.33
CA GLU A 58 3.78 19.69 5.40
C GLU A 58 2.68 20.77 5.50
N HIS A 59 1.40 20.38 5.56
CA HIS A 59 0.29 21.34 5.63
C HIS A 59 -0.19 21.58 7.06
N ASP A 60 -0.19 22.85 7.48
CA ASP A 60 -0.60 23.25 8.83
C ASP A 60 -2.09 23.05 9.14
N SER A 61 -2.95 23.04 8.12
CA SER A 61 -4.42 23.05 8.30
C SER A 61 -5.05 21.67 8.44
N ILE A 62 -4.37 20.61 7.99
CA ILE A 62 -4.92 19.25 7.99
C ILE A 62 -3.87 18.34 8.59
N HIS A 63 -4.16 17.80 9.77
CA HIS A 63 -3.27 16.82 10.38
C HIS A 63 -3.36 15.48 9.64
N CYS A 64 -2.23 14.91 9.26
CA CYS A 64 -2.15 13.64 8.53
C CYS A 64 -1.39 12.61 9.36
N TYR A 65 -2.06 11.53 9.73
CA TYR A 65 -1.50 10.35 10.40
C TYR A 65 -1.11 9.30 9.36
N PHE A 66 0.04 8.65 9.55
CA PHE A 66 0.51 7.56 8.70
C PHE A 66 0.85 6.33 9.53
N GLY A 67 0.32 5.18 9.14
CA GLY A 67 0.61 3.93 9.81
C GLY A 67 -0.26 2.77 9.33
N SER A 68 0.03 1.57 9.83
CA SER A 68 -0.82 0.40 9.64
C SER A 68 -2.02 0.42 10.60
N GLU A 69 -1.96 1.21 11.66
CA GLU A 69 -3.00 1.42 12.69
C GLU A 69 -3.01 2.89 13.11
N LEU A 70 -4.19 3.44 13.43
CA LEU A 70 -4.30 4.77 14.04
C LEU A 70 -4.05 4.68 15.55
N THR A 71 -2.82 4.94 15.97
CA THR A 71 -2.41 4.82 17.38
C THR A 71 -2.62 6.12 18.15
N GLU A 72 -2.61 7.25 17.47
CA GLU A 72 -2.73 8.59 18.01
C GLU A 72 -4.15 8.89 18.48
N THR A 73 -4.28 9.73 19.50
CA THR A 73 -5.59 10.25 19.92
C THR A 73 -6.09 11.25 18.90
N THR A 74 -7.39 11.19 18.61
CA THR A 74 -8.09 12.13 17.74
C THR A 74 -9.42 12.52 18.38
N ASN A 75 -9.89 13.73 18.07
CA ASN A 75 -11.20 14.24 18.47
C ASN A 75 -12.28 13.98 17.41
N ALA A 76 -11.98 13.19 16.38
CA ALA A 76 -12.91 12.93 15.30
C ALA A 76 -14.21 12.28 15.81
N ASP A 77 -15.34 12.81 15.36
CA ASP A 77 -16.69 12.28 15.63
C ASP A 77 -17.35 11.72 14.36
N MET A 78 -16.68 11.90 13.21
CA MET A 78 -17.12 11.40 11.92
C MET A 78 -15.97 10.79 11.12
N ILE A 79 -16.18 9.59 10.57
CA ILE A 79 -15.27 8.96 9.60
C ILE A 79 -15.77 9.25 8.19
N LEU A 80 -14.90 9.72 7.31
CA LEU A 80 -15.11 9.68 5.85
C LEU A 80 -14.20 8.59 5.25
N LEU A 81 -14.77 7.42 4.99
CA LEU A 81 -14.05 6.28 4.44
C LEU A 81 -14.17 6.23 2.91
N TYR A 82 -13.06 6.44 2.22
CA TYR A 82 -12.93 6.15 0.79
C TYR A 82 -12.71 4.64 0.62
N TRP A 83 -13.73 3.94 0.13
CA TRP A 83 -13.78 2.50 0.04
C TRP A 83 -12.58 1.92 -0.73
N PRO A 84 -11.71 1.13 -0.06
CA PRO A 84 -10.64 0.40 -0.73
C PRO A 84 -11.18 -0.64 -1.70
N LYS A 85 -10.44 -0.96 -2.76
CA LYS A 85 -10.86 -2.00 -3.72
C LYS A 85 -10.93 -3.38 -3.08
N ALA A 86 -10.05 -3.66 -2.12
CA ALA A 86 -10.02 -4.91 -1.38
C ALA A 86 -11.01 -4.85 -0.21
N LYS A 87 -12.02 -5.73 -0.20
CA LYS A 87 -13.02 -5.77 0.87
C LYS A 87 -12.42 -6.06 2.25
N ALA A 88 -11.42 -6.94 2.31
CA ALA A 88 -10.74 -7.26 3.57
C ALA A 88 -10.00 -6.04 4.14
N GLU A 89 -9.45 -5.17 3.28
CA GLU A 89 -8.85 -3.91 3.71
C GLU A 89 -9.92 -2.92 4.21
N ALA A 90 -11.07 -2.85 3.53
CA ALA A 90 -12.19 -2.04 3.99
C ALA A 90 -12.66 -2.48 5.39
N GLU A 91 -12.75 -3.79 5.64
CA GLU A 91 -13.14 -4.37 6.93
C GLU A 91 -12.11 -4.07 8.03
N TYR A 92 -10.83 -4.22 7.70
CA TYR A 92 -9.72 -3.88 8.59
C TYR A 92 -9.77 -2.41 9.02
N LEU A 93 -9.86 -1.48 8.06
CA LEU A 93 -9.94 -0.04 8.34
C LEU A 93 -11.19 0.31 9.12
N LEU A 94 -12.35 -0.22 8.73
CA LEU A 94 -13.62 0.04 9.41
C LEU A 94 -13.54 -0.39 10.89
N THR A 95 -13.05 -1.61 11.15
CA THR A 95 -12.98 -2.16 12.50
C THR A 95 -11.99 -1.39 13.36
N MET A 96 -10.80 -1.08 12.82
CA MET A 96 -9.77 -0.30 13.49
C MET A 96 -10.27 1.10 13.86
N LEU A 97 -10.90 1.81 12.92
CA LEU A 97 -11.36 3.18 13.13
C LEU A 97 -12.55 3.24 14.10
N LEU A 98 -13.51 2.31 14.01
CA LEU A 98 -14.65 2.26 14.93
C LEU A 98 -14.22 1.84 16.33
N ALA A 99 -13.26 0.92 16.48
CA ALA A 99 -12.69 0.60 17.78
C ALA A 99 -11.96 1.81 18.39
N LYS A 100 -11.37 2.67 17.56
CA LYS A 100 -10.66 3.88 17.99
C LYS A 100 -11.59 5.01 18.43
N LEU A 101 -12.63 5.29 17.65
CA LEU A 101 -13.54 6.42 17.87
C LEU A 101 -14.75 6.06 18.74
N GLY A 102 -15.11 4.78 18.77
CA GLY A 102 -16.14 4.23 19.63
C GLY A 102 -17.57 4.53 19.17
N LYS A 103 -18.51 4.22 20.07
CA LYS A 103 -19.94 4.41 19.88
C LYS A 103 -20.30 5.88 19.60
N SER A 104 -21.39 6.10 18.89
CA SER A 104 -21.91 7.40 18.44
C SER A 104 -21.13 8.06 17.29
N THR A 105 -19.98 7.52 16.89
CA THR A 105 -19.25 7.95 15.70
C THR A 105 -20.13 7.84 14.46
N GLU A 106 -20.24 8.94 13.72
CA GLU A 106 -20.87 8.94 12.40
C GLU A 106 -19.91 8.40 11.35
N ILE A 107 -20.44 7.76 10.31
CA ILE A 107 -19.63 7.27 9.21
C ILE A 107 -20.26 7.62 7.87
N VAL A 108 -19.44 8.17 6.99
CA VAL A 108 -19.70 8.29 5.57
C VAL A 108 -18.79 7.32 4.84
N VAL A 109 -19.35 6.54 3.91
CA VAL A 109 -18.56 5.67 3.02
C VAL A 109 -18.83 6.02 1.57
N VAL A 110 -17.77 6.31 0.82
CA VAL A 110 -17.83 6.65 -0.61
C VAL A 110 -16.93 5.76 -1.43
N GLY A 111 -17.39 5.38 -2.62
CA GLY A 111 -16.59 4.52 -3.49
C GLY A 111 -17.26 4.18 -4.81
N GLU A 112 -16.47 3.69 -5.76
CA GLU A 112 -16.97 3.22 -7.03
C GLU A 112 -17.82 1.94 -6.85
N ASN A 113 -18.96 1.88 -7.52
CA ASN A 113 -19.89 0.75 -7.44
C ASN A 113 -19.22 -0.58 -7.87
N ARG A 114 -18.31 -0.51 -8.87
CA ARG A 114 -17.56 -1.69 -9.35
C ARG A 114 -16.51 -2.21 -8.34
N SER A 115 -16.11 -1.40 -7.36
CA SER A 115 -15.23 -1.82 -6.27
C SER A 115 -16.00 -2.52 -5.14
N GLY A 116 -17.32 -2.67 -5.28
CA GLY A 116 -18.13 -3.44 -4.35
C GLY A 116 -18.54 -2.69 -3.07
N VAL A 117 -18.49 -1.35 -3.07
CA VAL A 117 -18.82 -0.47 -1.94
C VAL A 117 -20.15 -0.80 -1.24
N LYS A 118 -21.14 -1.32 -1.97
CA LYS A 118 -22.41 -1.81 -1.40
C LYS A 118 -22.22 -2.81 -0.25
N SER A 119 -21.08 -3.51 -0.21
CA SER A 119 -20.77 -4.49 0.83
C SER A 119 -20.72 -3.85 2.23
N ILE A 120 -20.58 -2.52 2.33
CA ILE A 120 -20.68 -1.78 3.59
C ILE A 120 -22.01 -2.03 4.32
N GLU A 121 -23.13 -2.23 3.61
CA GLU A 121 -24.44 -2.50 4.23
C GLU A 121 -24.41 -3.76 5.11
N LYS A 122 -23.67 -4.79 4.66
CA LYS A 122 -23.48 -6.03 5.42
C LYS A 122 -22.40 -5.87 6.49
N MET A 123 -21.28 -5.24 6.12
CA MET A 123 -20.10 -5.11 6.99
C MET A 123 -20.36 -4.21 8.21
N PHE A 124 -21.20 -3.19 8.06
CA PHE A 124 -21.54 -2.26 9.14
C PHE A 124 -22.70 -2.75 10.03
N ALA A 125 -23.40 -3.83 9.65
CA ALA A 125 -24.60 -4.29 10.34
C ALA A 125 -24.38 -4.62 11.82
N ASP A 126 -23.17 -5.07 12.17
CA ASP A 126 -22.78 -5.39 13.55
C ASP A 126 -22.46 -4.12 14.39
N PHE A 127 -22.29 -2.97 13.74
CA PHE A 127 -21.96 -1.69 14.38
C PHE A 127 -23.14 -0.73 14.48
N GLY A 128 -24.11 -0.83 13.57
CA GLY A 128 -25.29 0.02 13.55
C GLY A 128 -25.94 0.14 12.17
N PRO A 129 -26.92 1.05 12.01
CA PRO A 129 -27.58 1.28 10.73
C PRO A 129 -26.71 2.12 9.79
N ILE A 130 -26.62 1.71 8.53
CA ILE A 130 -26.06 2.50 7.43
C ILE A 130 -26.98 2.44 6.22
N ASN A 131 -27.18 3.58 5.55
CA ASN A 131 -28.05 3.68 4.38
C ASN A 131 -27.33 4.36 3.23
N LYS A 132 -27.70 3.98 2.00
CA LYS A 132 -27.26 4.70 0.80
C LYS A 132 -28.12 5.96 0.61
N PHE A 133 -27.49 7.13 0.55
CA PHE A 133 -28.18 8.41 0.38
C PHE A 133 -28.01 9.01 -1.01
N ASP A 134 -26.90 8.73 -1.70
CA ASP A 134 -26.69 9.22 -3.07
C ASP A 134 -25.99 8.16 -3.93
N SER A 135 -26.19 8.26 -5.23
CA SER A 135 -25.53 7.44 -6.24
C SER A 135 -25.39 8.25 -7.52
N ALA A 136 -24.17 8.62 -7.85
CA ALA A 136 -23.84 9.41 -9.03
C ALA A 136 -22.44 9.07 -9.54
N ARG A 137 -22.17 9.29 -10.83
CA ARG A 137 -20.83 9.08 -11.44
C ARG A 137 -20.26 7.67 -11.19
N ARG A 138 -21.15 6.66 -11.16
CA ARG A 138 -20.82 5.26 -10.85
C ARG A 138 -20.25 5.04 -9.44
N CYS A 139 -20.44 5.99 -8.54
CA CYS A 139 -20.10 5.91 -7.13
C CYS A 139 -21.38 5.93 -6.28
N SER A 140 -21.27 5.46 -5.04
CA SER A 140 -22.33 5.54 -4.03
C SER A 140 -21.83 6.30 -2.80
N PHE A 141 -22.74 6.98 -2.15
CA PHE A 141 -22.55 7.66 -0.87
C PHE A 141 -23.45 7.01 0.17
N TYR A 142 -22.83 6.49 1.22
CA TYR A 142 -23.48 5.89 2.36
C TYR A 142 -23.26 6.75 3.60
N TRP A 143 -24.27 6.84 4.47
CA TRP A 143 -24.15 7.46 5.78
C TRP A 143 -24.82 6.58 6.84
N GLY A 144 -24.22 6.53 8.01
CA GLY A 144 -24.69 5.77 9.17
C GLY A 144 -24.07 6.26 10.46
N GLN A 145 -24.46 5.62 11.56
CA GLN A 145 -23.91 5.91 12.88
C GLN A 145 -23.63 4.61 13.62
N CYS A 146 -22.49 4.53 14.29
CA CYS A 146 -22.15 3.43 15.18
C CYS A 146 -23.03 3.51 16.44
N THR A 147 -23.93 2.55 16.62
CA THR A 147 -24.85 2.47 17.76
C THR A 147 -24.42 1.41 18.77
N GLU A 148 -23.61 0.46 18.34
CA GLU A 148 -23.06 -0.61 19.17
C GLU A 148 -21.63 -0.29 19.63
N GLU A 149 -21.18 -0.99 20.67
CA GLU A 149 -19.78 -0.91 21.07
C GLU A 149 -18.93 -1.69 20.07
N ALA A 150 -17.95 -1.04 19.45
CA ALA A 150 -17.02 -1.72 18.55
C ALA A 150 -16.13 -2.70 19.35
N PRO A 151 -15.83 -3.90 18.81
CA PRO A 151 -14.91 -4.81 19.46
C PRO A 151 -13.51 -4.18 19.57
N THR A 152 -12.75 -4.57 20.59
CA THR A 152 -11.35 -4.15 20.72
C THR A 152 -10.57 -4.54 19.46
N PHE A 153 -9.84 -3.58 18.91
CA PHE A 153 -8.95 -3.83 17.78
C PHE A 153 -7.56 -4.24 18.27
N ASN A 154 -7.03 -5.31 17.69
CA ASN A 154 -5.66 -5.75 17.85
C ASN A 154 -5.12 -6.18 16.49
N GLN A 155 -4.14 -5.45 15.95
CA GLN A 155 -3.58 -5.71 14.63
C GLN A 155 -3.03 -7.14 14.48
N GLN A 156 -2.54 -7.76 15.57
CA GLN A 156 -1.97 -9.11 15.51
C GLN A 156 -2.99 -10.16 15.06
N ASP A 157 -4.27 -9.95 15.34
CA ASP A 157 -5.35 -10.89 15.01
C ASP A 157 -5.74 -10.82 13.51
N TRP A 158 -5.20 -9.86 12.76
CA TRP A 158 -5.50 -9.64 11.35
C TRP A 158 -4.46 -10.18 10.38
N PHE A 159 -3.31 -10.67 10.87
CA PHE A 159 -2.33 -11.30 10.00
C PHE A 159 -2.86 -12.64 9.50
N LYS A 160 -3.00 -12.76 8.17
CA LYS A 160 -3.16 -14.04 7.52
C LYS A 160 -1.78 -14.71 7.41
N GLU A 161 -1.69 -15.92 7.92
CA GLU A 161 -0.48 -16.74 7.87
C GLU A 161 -0.58 -17.78 6.75
N TYR A 162 0.50 -17.97 6.01
CA TYR A 162 0.65 -19.03 5.02
C TYR A 162 2.14 -19.29 4.76
N GLN A 163 2.46 -20.40 4.09
CA GLN A 163 3.84 -20.77 3.80
C GLN A 163 4.15 -20.63 2.32
N VAL A 164 5.37 -20.20 2.02
CA VAL A 164 5.95 -20.21 0.68
C VAL A 164 7.15 -21.13 0.68
N GLU A 165 7.15 -22.11 -0.22
CA GLU A 165 8.30 -22.99 -0.46
C GLU A 165 9.14 -22.44 -1.61
N PHE A 166 10.45 -22.33 -1.38
CA PHE A 166 11.44 -22.01 -2.41
C PHE A 166 12.65 -22.93 -2.22
N GLU A 167 12.89 -23.80 -3.20
CA GLU A 167 13.90 -24.86 -3.11
C GLU A 167 13.72 -25.74 -1.86
N ASN A 168 14.70 -25.75 -0.94
CA ASN A 168 14.64 -26.49 0.32
C ASN A 168 14.25 -25.59 1.52
N HIS A 169 13.78 -24.37 1.27
CA HIS A 169 13.44 -23.40 2.29
C HIS A 169 11.93 -23.16 2.34
N THR A 170 11.41 -23.04 3.56
CA THR A 170 10.01 -22.64 3.81
C THR A 170 10.03 -21.29 4.50
N ILE A 171 9.30 -20.33 3.95
CA ILE A 171 9.10 -18.99 4.53
C ILE A 171 7.68 -18.93 5.08
N GLU A 172 7.55 -18.66 6.39
CA GLU A 172 6.27 -18.31 7.02
C GLU A 172 5.94 -16.85 6.72
N VAL A 173 4.88 -16.59 5.96
CA VAL A 173 4.48 -15.25 5.56
C VAL A 173 3.30 -14.79 6.39
N ARG A 174 3.39 -13.56 6.93
CA ARG A 174 2.33 -12.90 7.68
C ARG A 174 1.89 -11.65 6.94
N SER A 175 0.63 -11.61 6.51
CA SER A 175 0.11 -10.52 5.68
C SER A 175 -1.13 -9.89 6.28
N LEU A 176 -1.13 -8.56 6.42
CA LEU A 176 -2.34 -7.79 6.70
C LEU A 176 -3.25 -7.74 5.47
N PRO A 177 -4.56 -7.47 5.65
CA PRO A 177 -5.46 -7.16 4.55
C PRO A 177 -4.96 -5.97 3.72
N GLY A 178 -5.26 -5.94 2.42
CA GLY A 178 -4.82 -4.88 1.50
C GLY A 178 -3.41 -5.07 0.93
N VAL A 179 -2.57 -5.87 1.57
CA VAL A 179 -1.27 -6.26 1.03
C VAL A 179 -1.44 -7.34 -0.03
N PHE A 180 -0.74 -7.23 -1.16
CA PHE A 180 -0.78 -8.24 -2.20
C PHE A 180 -0.19 -9.56 -1.69
N SER A 181 -1.09 -10.49 -1.36
CA SER A 181 -0.78 -11.88 -1.10
C SER A 181 -2.02 -12.71 -1.40
N HIS A 182 -1.95 -13.53 -2.45
CA HIS A 182 -3.03 -14.48 -2.75
C HIS A 182 -2.99 -15.72 -1.85
N GLY A 183 -2.17 -15.75 -0.79
CA GLY A 183 -1.86 -16.98 -0.05
C GLY A 183 -1.13 -18.03 -0.90
N GLU A 184 -0.62 -17.61 -2.06
CA GLU A 184 0.15 -18.42 -3.00
C GLU A 184 1.45 -17.71 -3.33
N PHE A 185 2.47 -18.48 -3.72
CA PHE A 185 3.72 -17.92 -4.21
C PHE A 185 3.53 -17.37 -5.62
N ASP A 186 3.66 -16.04 -5.77
CA ASP A 186 3.55 -15.38 -7.08
C ASP A 186 4.59 -15.92 -8.07
N LYS A 187 4.11 -16.30 -9.26
CA LYS A 187 4.97 -16.91 -10.30
C LYS A 187 5.98 -15.93 -10.91
N GLY A 188 5.72 -14.63 -10.83
CA GLY A 188 6.71 -13.61 -11.19
C GLY A 188 7.84 -13.57 -10.17
N SER A 189 7.49 -13.51 -8.87
CA SER A 189 8.44 -13.57 -7.76
C SER A 189 9.26 -14.86 -7.75
N GLU A 190 8.65 -16.01 -8.01
CA GLU A 190 9.35 -17.30 -8.12
C GLU A 190 10.40 -17.29 -9.24
N LEU A 191 10.02 -16.85 -10.44
CA LEU A 191 10.96 -16.74 -11.57
C LEU A 191 12.09 -15.75 -11.28
N LEU A 192 11.78 -14.62 -10.63
CA LEU A 192 12.77 -13.64 -10.20
C LEU A 192 13.80 -14.30 -9.30
N LEU A 193 13.36 -14.92 -8.20
CA LEU A 193 14.22 -15.55 -7.20
C LEU A 193 15.08 -16.67 -7.81
N GLN A 194 14.55 -17.47 -8.74
CA GLN A 194 15.32 -18.50 -9.48
C GLN A 194 16.40 -17.93 -10.40
N THR A 195 16.29 -16.66 -10.79
CA THR A 195 17.19 -16.00 -11.75
C THR A 195 18.23 -15.12 -11.08
N LEU A 196 18.06 -14.80 -9.79
CA LEU A 196 18.99 -13.94 -9.08
C LEU A 196 20.39 -14.59 -8.99
N PRO A 197 21.47 -13.80 -9.12
CA PRO A 197 22.81 -14.26 -8.77
C PRO A 197 22.93 -14.44 -7.25
N ALA A 198 24.05 -15.01 -6.81
CA ALA A 198 24.41 -14.94 -5.39
C ALA A 198 24.50 -13.47 -4.95
N LEU A 199 23.67 -13.08 -3.99
CA LEU A 199 23.57 -11.69 -3.54
C LEU A 199 24.63 -11.40 -2.47
N ARG A 200 25.09 -10.15 -2.45
CA ARG A 200 26.13 -9.66 -1.53
C ARG A 200 25.96 -8.17 -1.27
N GLY A 201 26.56 -7.69 -0.20
CA GLY A 201 26.53 -6.27 0.16
C GLY A 201 25.13 -5.81 0.58
N HIS A 202 24.81 -4.56 0.28
CA HIS A 202 23.52 -3.94 0.61
C HIS A 202 22.51 -4.22 -0.50
N VAL A 203 21.38 -4.83 -0.18
CA VAL A 203 20.34 -5.24 -1.12
C VAL A 203 19.04 -4.54 -0.77
N LEU A 204 18.37 -3.97 -1.77
CA LEU A 204 17.05 -3.37 -1.66
C LEU A 204 16.00 -4.30 -2.29
N ASP A 205 14.98 -4.69 -1.53
CA ASP A 205 13.71 -5.22 -2.03
C ASP A 205 12.71 -4.07 -2.19
N PHE A 206 12.42 -3.68 -3.43
CA PHE A 206 11.55 -2.54 -3.73
C PHE A 206 10.12 -2.99 -4.03
N GLY A 207 9.16 -2.44 -3.28
CA GLY A 207 7.76 -2.88 -3.31
C GLY A 207 7.61 -4.20 -2.60
N CYS A 208 8.09 -4.27 -1.35
CA CYS A 208 8.30 -5.53 -0.65
C CYS A 208 7.02 -6.30 -0.31
N GLY A 209 5.85 -5.65 -0.31
CA GLY A 209 4.56 -6.31 -0.05
C GLY A 209 4.55 -7.05 1.29
N ALA A 210 4.22 -8.35 1.28
CA ALA A 210 4.26 -9.19 2.49
C ALA A 210 5.67 -9.70 2.86
N GLY A 211 6.71 -9.29 2.12
CA GLY A 211 8.11 -9.55 2.43
C GLY A 211 8.67 -10.87 1.92
N VAL A 212 8.00 -11.50 0.95
CA VAL A 212 8.39 -12.83 0.43
C VAL A 212 9.76 -12.80 -0.25
N ILE A 213 9.98 -11.85 -1.18
CA ILE A 213 11.23 -11.77 -1.97
C ILE A 213 12.40 -11.48 -1.02
N GLY A 214 12.32 -10.42 -0.21
CA GLY A 214 13.31 -10.10 0.81
C GLY A 214 13.65 -11.26 1.74
N SER A 215 12.63 -11.97 2.25
CA SER A 215 12.84 -13.08 3.18
C SER A 215 13.56 -14.27 2.52
N VAL A 216 13.19 -14.62 1.27
CA VAL A 216 13.92 -15.64 0.52
C VAL A 216 15.36 -15.19 0.27
N MET A 217 15.56 -13.97 -0.25
CA MET A 217 16.90 -13.41 -0.50
C MET A 217 17.81 -13.45 0.74
N LYS A 218 17.29 -13.10 1.92
CA LYS A 218 18.04 -13.15 3.19
C LYS A 218 18.30 -14.57 3.66
N THR A 219 17.35 -15.49 3.46
CA THR A 219 17.51 -16.91 3.82
C THR A 219 18.62 -17.57 3.00
N ILE A 220 18.63 -17.38 1.68
CA ILE A 220 19.65 -17.97 0.80
C ILE A 220 20.98 -17.21 0.82
N ASN A 221 20.98 -15.91 1.19
CA ASN A 221 22.19 -15.10 1.33
C ASN A 221 22.28 -14.46 2.73
N PRO A 222 22.58 -15.21 3.81
CA PRO A 222 22.51 -14.71 5.19
C PRO A 222 23.37 -13.47 5.49
N LYS A 223 24.41 -13.22 4.69
CA LYS A 223 25.37 -12.12 4.88
C LYS A 223 24.97 -10.79 4.23
N ILE A 224 23.88 -10.73 3.45
CA ILE A 224 23.43 -9.46 2.88
C ILE A 224 22.92 -8.52 3.97
N HIS A 225 23.11 -7.23 3.77
CA HIS A 225 22.36 -6.20 4.49
C HIS A 225 21.08 -5.97 3.69
N LEU A 226 19.92 -6.29 4.24
CA LEU A 226 18.65 -6.22 3.53
C LEU A 226 17.87 -4.98 3.97
N ASP A 227 17.57 -4.12 3.00
CA ASP A 227 16.52 -3.11 3.12
C ASP A 227 15.29 -3.56 2.33
N MET A 228 14.11 -3.31 2.87
CA MET A 228 12.83 -3.58 2.22
C MET A 228 11.97 -2.33 2.29
N VAL A 229 11.46 -1.89 1.15
CA VAL A 229 10.66 -0.67 1.07
C VAL A 229 9.34 -0.89 0.37
N ASP A 230 8.33 -0.18 0.83
CA ASP A 230 7.01 -0.13 0.21
C ASP A 230 6.37 1.23 0.49
N ILE A 231 5.40 1.61 -0.33
CA ILE A 231 4.58 2.81 -0.11
C ILE A 231 3.47 2.53 0.91
N SER A 232 3.11 1.26 1.12
CA SER A 232 2.02 0.83 1.99
C SER A 232 2.50 0.49 3.39
N ALA A 233 2.00 1.20 4.41
CA ALA A 233 2.26 0.88 5.81
C ALA A 233 1.82 -0.54 6.19
N LEU A 234 0.77 -1.08 5.54
CA LEU A 234 0.31 -2.45 5.73
C LEU A 234 1.34 -3.45 5.21
N ALA A 235 1.98 -3.15 4.07
CA ALA A 235 3.07 -3.96 3.52
C ALA A 235 4.32 -3.91 4.41
N ILE A 236 4.67 -2.72 4.93
CA ILE A 236 5.77 -2.56 5.90
C ILE A 236 5.53 -3.43 7.14
N ALA A 237 4.35 -3.33 7.76
CA ALA A 237 4.00 -4.14 8.94
C ALA A 237 4.02 -5.64 8.63
N SER A 238 3.49 -6.05 7.48
CA SER A 238 3.51 -7.46 7.01
C SER A 238 4.92 -7.98 6.81
N SER A 239 5.78 -7.20 6.15
CA SER A 239 7.17 -7.55 5.92
C SER A 239 7.97 -7.70 7.22
N ILE A 240 7.73 -6.82 8.21
CA ILE A 240 8.35 -6.91 9.54
C ILE A 240 7.93 -8.21 10.24
N GLU A 241 6.64 -8.53 10.26
CA GLU A 241 6.13 -9.75 10.91
C GLU A 241 6.58 -11.03 10.18
N THR A 242 6.68 -11.01 8.85
CA THR A 242 7.28 -12.10 8.07
C THR A 242 8.76 -12.31 8.41
N LEU A 243 9.57 -11.24 8.50
CA LEU A 243 10.98 -11.38 8.91
C LEU A 243 11.10 -11.98 10.32
N LYS A 244 10.29 -11.47 11.28
CA LYS A 244 10.27 -12.00 12.66
C LYS A 244 9.88 -13.47 12.72
N ALA A 245 8.82 -13.88 12.00
CA ALA A 245 8.35 -15.26 11.97
C ALA A 245 9.43 -16.25 11.48
N ASN A 246 10.34 -15.79 10.63
CA ASN A 246 11.43 -16.60 10.08
C ASN A 246 12.79 -16.38 10.78
N ASN A 247 12.83 -15.61 11.88
CA ASN A 247 14.07 -15.23 12.57
C ASN A 247 15.11 -14.56 11.64
N LEU A 248 14.63 -13.72 10.72
CA LEU A 248 15.46 -13.00 9.76
C LEU A 248 15.64 -11.54 10.18
N GLU A 249 16.82 -11.00 9.91
CA GLU A 249 17.14 -9.58 10.12
C GLU A 249 17.02 -8.78 8.81
N GLY A 250 16.42 -7.59 8.89
CA GLY A 250 16.31 -6.66 7.78
C GLY A 250 15.76 -5.30 8.24
N CYS A 251 16.04 -4.24 7.49
CA CYS A 251 15.49 -2.91 7.73
C CYS A 251 14.28 -2.68 6.81
N VAL A 252 13.09 -2.60 7.38
CA VAL A 252 11.84 -2.40 6.62
C VAL A 252 11.30 -1.00 6.91
N PHE A 253 11.10 -0.17 5.88
CA PHE A 253 10.63 1.21 6.06
C PHE A 253 9.84 1.72 4.86
N ALA A 254 8.97 2.70 5.09
CA ALA A 254 8.17 3.30 4.03
C ALA A 254 9.02 4.23 3.16
N SER A 255 8.80 4.21 1.84
CA SER A 255 9.48 5.11 0.90
C SER A 255 8.59 5.40 -0.31
N ASP A 256 8.55 6.66 -0.75
CA ASP A 256 7.98 7.01 -2.05
C ASP A 256 9.11 6.92 -3.09
N VAL A 257 9.16 5.77 -3.76
CA VAL A 257 10.29 5.36 -4.59
C VAL A 257 11.60 5.37 -3.79
N TYR A 258 12.50 6.32 -4.04
CA TYR A 258 13.80 6.44 -3.38
C TYR A 258 13.84 7.54 -2.31
N SER A 259 12.70 8.16 -1.96
CA SER A 259 12.71 9.37 -1.14
C SER A 259 13.29 9.20 0.26
N ASP A 260 13.29 7.97 0.78
CA ASP A 260 13.74 7.63 2.14
C ASP A 260 14.81 6.54 2.14
N THR A 261 15.21 6.07 0.95
CA THR A 261 16.27 5.07 0.79
C THR A 261 17.65 5.68 0.99
N LYS A 262 18.61 4.85 1.34
CA LYS A 262 20.02 5.25 1.36
C LYS A 262 20.59 5.15 -0.06
N GLU A 263 21.62 5.94 -0.36
CA GLU A 263 22.44 5.69 -1.54
C GLU A 263 23.34 4.45 -1.32
N ASN A 264 23.75 3.80 -2.42
CA ASN A 264 24.75 2.72 -2.48
C ASN A 264 24.25 1.28 -2.22
N TYR A 265 23.16 0.87 -2.86
CA TYR A 265 22.80 -0.54 -2.96
C TYR A 265 23.71 -1.30 -3.95
N GLN A 266 24.10 -2.52 -3.60
CA GLN A 266 24.74 -3.44 -4.52
C GLN A 266 23.73 -4.10 -5.47
N PHE A 267 22.54 -4.41 -4.96
CA PHE A 267 21.44 -4.95 -5.75
C PHE A 267 20.15 -4.20 -5.43
N ILE A 268 19.41 -3.83 -6.47
CA ILE A 268 18.00 -3.42 -6.35
C ILE A 268 17.18 -4.51 -7.03
N VAL A 269 16.32 -5.16 -6.25
CA VAL A 269 15.47 -6.26 -6.69
C VAL A 269 14.01 -5.84 -6.57
N SER A 270 13.20 -6.11 -7.59
CA SER A 270 11.77 -5.71 -7.53
C SER A 270 10.85 -6.59 -8.37
N ASN A 271 9.64 -6.79 -7.86
CA ASN A 271 8.46 -7.18 -8.63
C ASN A 271 7.46 -6.00 -8.60
N PRO A 272 7.69 -4.94 -9.39
CA PRO A 272 6.91 -3.71 -9.29
C PRO A 272 5.43 -3.96 -9.63
N PRO A 273 4.49 -3.23 -8.99
CA PRO A 273 3.07 -3.43 -9.20
C PRO A 273 2.68 -3.18 -10.67
N PHE A 274 1.94 -4.12 -11.26
CA PHE A 274 1.36 -3.97 -12.59
C PHE A 274 -0.16 -3.87 -12.48
N HIS A 275 -0.74 -2.70 -12.76
CA HIS A 275 -2.19 -2.59 -12.97
C HIS A 275 -2.42 -1.78 -14.24
N ALA A 276 -2.93 -2.44 -15.28
CA ALA A 276 -3.29 -1.78 -16.53
C ALA A 276 -4.25 -0.62 -16.23
N GLY A 277 -3.81 0.62 -16.52
CA GLY A 277 -4.66 1.81 -16.46
C GLY A 277 -4.51 2.74 -15.25
N LEU A 278 -3.65 2.45 -14.26
CA LEU A 278 -3.38 3.41 -13.17
C LEU A 278 -2.08 4.17 -13.46
N LYS A 279 -2.19 5.40 -13.97
CA LYS A 279 -1.06 6.28 -14.33
C LYS A 279 0.00 6.39 -13.22
N THR A 280 -0.41 6.40 -11.96
CA THR A 280 0.46 6.52 -10.78
C THR A 280 1.42 5.34 -10.59
N HIS A 281 1.00 4.09 -10.89
CA HIS A 281 1.91 2.95 -10.79
C HIS A 281 2.94 2.91 -11.93
N TYR A 282 2.57 3.43 -13.10
CA TYR A 282 3.53 3.60 -14.20
C TYR A 282 4.60 4.63 -13.82
N SER A 283 4.22 5.80 -13.29
CA SER A 283 5.19 6.82 -12.90
C SER A 283 6.13 6.36 -11.79
N SER A 284 5.64 5.65 -10.76
CA SER A 284 6.51 5.15 -9.68
C SER A 284 7.49 4.09 -10.17
N THR A 285 7.06 3.22 -11.09
CA THR A 285 7.95 2.21 -11.69
C THR A 285 8.93 2.84 -12.67
N GLU A 286 8.50 3.81 -13.48
CA GLU A 286 9.40 4.59 -14.33
C GLU A 286 10.47 5.29 -13.49
N GLU A 287 10.09 5.93 -12.39
CA GLU A 287 11.03 6.58 -11.49
C GLU A 287 12.00 5.59 -10.83
N LEU A 288 11.52 4.42 -10.40
CA LEU A 288 12.38 3.32 -9.94
C LEU A 288 13.47 3.01 -10.98
N LEU A 289 13.08 2.82 -12.24
CA LEU A 289 14.01 2.43 -13.31
C LEU A 289 14.96 3.58 -13.69
N GLU A 290 14.44 4.81 -13.81
CA GLU A 290 15.23 5.98 -14.19
C GLU A 290 16.23 6.40 -13.10
N LYS A 291 15.87 6.25 -11.82
CA LYS A 291 16.70 6.68 -10.68
C LYS A 291 17.54 5.57 -10.04
N ALA A 292 17.45 4.33 -10.54
CA ALA A 292 18.24 3.22 -10.00
C ALA A 292 19.76 3.45 -10.09
N PRO A 293 20.35 4.02 -11.16
CA PRO A 293 21.79 4.27 -11.21
C PRO A 293 22.29 5.18 -10.08
N GLN A 294 21.53 6.18 -9.64
CA GLN A 294 21.94 7.07 -8.54
C GLN A 294 21.93 6.36 -7.19
N ASN A 295 21.09 5.33 -7.03
CA ASN A 295 20.94 4.57 -5.79
C ASN A 295 21.83 3.32 -5.73
N LEU A 296 22.50 2.96 -6.82
CA LEU A 296 23.41 1.81 -6.89
C LEU A 296 24.88 2.21 -6.60
N THR A 297 25.62 1.30 -5.98
CA THR A 297 27.11 1.30 -5.94
C THR A 297 27.69 1.23 -7.34
N HIS A 298 28.97 1.57 -7.49
CA HIS A 298 29.71 1.21 -8.71
C HIS A 298 29.67 -0.32 -8.90
N GLU A 299 29.38 -0.77 -10.13
CA GLU A 299 29.08 -2.19 -10.44
C GLU A 299 27.82 -2.75 -9.74
N GLY A 300 26.95 -1.88 -9.21
CA GLY A 300 25.65 -2.25 -8.69
C GLY A 300 24.70 -2.72 -9.79
N GLN A 301 23.73 -3.57 -9.44
CA GLN A 301 22.84 -4.20 -10.42
C GLN A 301 21.37 -4.01 -10.06
N LEU A 302 20.57 -3.61 -11.04
CA LEU A 302 19.11 -3.68 -11.00
C LEU A 302 18.67 -5.04 -11.57
N ILE A 303 17.75 -5.73 -10.90
CA ILE A 303 17.09 -6.94 -11.40
C ILE A 303 15.60 -6.87 -11.09
N LEU A 304 14.74 -6.98 -12.10
CA LEU A 304 13.30 -6.96 -11.88
C LEU A 304 12.55 -7.97 -12.75
N VAL A 305 11.40 -8.42 -12.24
CA VAL A 305 10.41 -9.15 -13.03
C VAL A 305 9.34 -8.20 -13.54
N ALA A 306 8.90 -8.40 -14.77
CA ALA A 306 7.78 -7.67 -15.34
C ALA A 306 6.95 -8.58 -16.25
N ASN A 307 5.66 -8.28 -16.41
CA ASN A 307 4.87 -8.93 -17.46
C ASN A 307 5.47 -8.63 -18.84
N SER A 308 5.49 -9.61 -19.73
CA SER A 308 6.18 -9.57 -21.04
C SER A 308 5.72 -8.45 -21.98
N PHE A 309 4.51 -7.90 -21.76
CA PHE A 309 3.94 -6.80 -22.55
C PHE A 309 4.42 -5.40 -22.12
N LEU A 310 5.02 -5.27 -20.92
CA LEU A 310 5.50 -3.99 -20.39
C LEU A 310 6.80 -3.57 -21.07
N GLN A 311 6.87 -2.30 -21.49
CA GLN A 311 7.97 -1.70 -22.23
C GLN A 311 8.98 -1.03 -21.29
N TYR A 312 9.57 -1.79 -20.37
CA TYR A 312 10.62 -1.30 -19.47
C TYR A 312 12.02 -1.17 -20.09
N PRO A 313 12.44 -2.00 -21.08
CA PRO A 313 13.78 -1.89 -21.65
C PRO A 313 14.16 -0.49 -22.15
N PRO A 314 13.31 0.29 -22.84
CA PRO A 314 13.67 1.64 -23.26
C PRO A 314 13.99 2.60 -22.09
N ILE A 315 13.29 2.45 -20.95
CA ILE A 315 13.52 3.27 -19.76
C ILE A 315 14.84 2.86 -19.09
N ILE A 316 15.08 1.55 -18.99
CA ILE A 316 16.30 0.98 -18.42
C ILE A 316 17.52 1.35 -19.28
N GLU A 317 17.46 1.17 -20.59
CA GLU A 317 18.55 1.50 -21.53
C GLU A 317 18.88 2.99 -21.52
N LYS A 318 17.88 3.87 -21.37
CA LYS A 318 18.11 5.30 -21.20
C LYS A 318 18.89 5.62 -19.91
N ALA A 319 18.66 4.87 -18.84
CA ALA A 319 19.28 5.10 -17.53
C ALA A 319 20.64 4.39 -17.36
N PHE A 320 20.80 3.18 -17.91
CA PHE A 320 21.96 2.31 -17.74
C PHE A 320 22.79 2.07 -19.01
N GLY A 321 22.28 2.39 -20.19
CA GLY A 321 22.89 2.09 -21.49
C GLY A 321 22.54 0.70 -22.04
N GLU A 322 22.42 -0.32 -21.19
CA GLU A 322 22.07 -1.69 -21.60
C GLU A 322 21.01 -2.31 -20.67
N CYS A 323 20.08 -3.06 -21.27
CA CYS A 323 19.08 -3.86 -20.55
C CYS A 323 19.14 -5.33 -21.02
N LEU A 324 19.59 -6.23 -20.15
CA LEU A 324 19.65 -7.66 -20.41
C LEU A 324 18.33 -8.33 -20.04
N THR A 325 17.94 -9.37 -20.77
CA THR A 325 16.89 -10.30 -20.36
C THR A 325 17.53 -11.59 -19.85
N LEU A 326 17.57 -11.78 -18.53
CA LEU A 326 18.21 -12.93 -17.90
C LEU A 326 17.38 -14.22 -18.03
N ALA A 327 16.05 -14.09 -17.95
CA ALA A 327 15.12 -15.20 -18.10
C ALA A 327 13.77 -14.69 -18.63
N LYS A 328 12.98 -15.59 -19.21
CA LYS A 328 11.60 -15.29 -19.62
C LYS A 328 10.75 -16.56 -19.69
N ASN A 329 9.45 -16.37 -19.52
CA ASN A 329 8.43 -17.35 -19.88
C ASN A 329 7.31 -16.66 -20.70
N ASN A 330 6.18 -17.34 -20.90
CA ASN A 330 5.06 -16.79 -21.69
C ASN A 330 4.46 -15.51 -21.07
N LYS A 331 4.58 -15.33 -19.75
CA LYS A 331 3.94 -14.25 -19.00
C LYS A 331 4.92 -13.19 -18.50
N PHE A 332 6.12 -13.58 -18.07
CA PHE A 332 7.08 -12.73 -17.38
C PHE A 332 8.45 -12.71 -18.07
N LYS A 333 9.17 -11.60 -17.89
CA LYS A 333 10.59 -11.43 -18.23
C LYS A 333 11.35 -10.93 -17.02
N ILE A 334 12.57 -11.41 -16.84
CA ILE A 334 13.53 -10.90 -15.86
C ILE A 334 14.49 -9.98 -16.58
N TYR A 335 14.42 -8.69 -16.27
CA TYR A 335 15.32 -7.68 -16.81
C TYR A 335 16.45 -7.41 -15.82
N SER A 336 17.62 -7.11 -16.33
CA SER A 336 18.75 -6.68 -15.52
C SER A 336 19.59 -5.62 -16.21
N ALA A 337 20.13 -4.69 -15.43
CA ALA A 337 21.08 -3.69 -15.87
C ALA A 337 22.12 -3.42 -14.79
N GLN A 338 23.35 -3.12 -15.19
CA GLN A 338 24.48 -2.87 -14.31
C GLN A 338 24.94 -1.41 -14.44
N LYS A 339 25.27 -0.76 -13.32
CA LYS A 339 25.75 0.63 -13.28
C LYS A 339 27.21 0.76 -13.70
#